data_AF-A0A426WD35-F1
#
_entry.id   AF-A0A426WD35-F1
#
_cell.length_a   1.000
_cell.length_b   1.000
_cell.length_c   1.000
_cell.angle_alpha   90.00
_cell.angle_beta   90.00
_cell.angle_gamma   90.00
#
_symmetry.space_group_name_H-M   'P 1'
#
loop_
_entity.id
_entity.type
_entity.pdbx_description
1 polymer ?
#
loop_
_entity_poly.entity_id
_entity_poly.type
_entity_poly.pdbx_seq_one_letter_code
_entity_poly.pdbx_strand_id
1 'polypeptide(L)'
;MNPALDVIFWRRWLYGLLLVTTALFLGSRFYLDWTPDGSCVGSACAIDPILVFAKDALPDSLDGWFHAWRQNPIWLWSILAAFALFTWLKVIAWHSTQAHAGAAWAVLKGKAEIVKSTVNPATQEKRHSSVRQFREKAHSTVRNRSKSVLAHLALLVILYLILAVFSHSILHVRASFGGLCDQSVATNNLKESHSVTLDISNPCSATGITLKAGQSYRFEAISEGLLDGDIPSGPEGTSPAKLIPWTPFRRHIGEPWIKLMGRINDQGNETFTIGSDLPKYTAKTDGELFLYINDAAFGFLPGKYWALPYSWSLGQNKGEIEITVTRQADDG
;
A
#
# COMPACT_ATOMS: atom_id res chain seq x y z
N MET A 1 3.90 -26.21 39.85
CA MET A 1 4.17 -25.68 38.48
C MET A 1 4.63 -24.23 38.61
N ASN A 2 5.51 -23.71 37.73
CA ASN A 2 6.16 -22.41 37.94
C ASN A 2 5.30 -21.25 37.37
N PRO A 3 4.57 -20.47 38.20
CA PRO A 3 3.66 -19.40 37.74
C PRO A 3 4.40 -18.36 36.90
N ALA A 4 5.70 -18.17 37.12
CA ALA A 4 6.53 -17.29 36.30
C ALA A 4 6.55 -17.72 34.82
N LEU A 5 6.58 -19.03 34.53
CA LEU A 5 6.60 -19.53 33.14
C LEU A 5 5.27 -19.26 32.42
N ASP A 6 4.15 -19.33 33.15
CA ASP A 6 2.82 -19.09 32.58
C ASP A 6 2.65 -17.60 32.23
N VAL A 7 3.14 -16.70 33.10
CA VAL A 7 3.13 -15.25 32.84
C VAL A 7 4.03 -14.90 31.64
N ILE A 8 5.23 -15.48 31.56
CA ILE A 8 6.14 -15.28 30.41
C ILE A 8 5.48 -15.77 29.12
N PHE A 9 4.79 -16.91 29.16
CA PHE A 9 4.08 -17.45 28.00
C PHE A 9 2.99 -16.48 27.52
N TRP A 10 2.13 -15.99 28.41
CA TRP A 10 1.09 -15.02 28.06
C TRP A 10 1.63 -13.70 27.51
N ARG A 11 2.74 -13.19 28.06
CA ARG A 11 3.37 -11.97 27.54
C ARG A 11 3.80 -12.08 26.08
N ARG A 12 4.29 -13.25 25.67
CA ARG A 12 4.69 -13.49 24.26
C ARG A 12 3.48 -13.47 23.33
N TRP A 13 2.37 -14.08 23.75
CA TRP A 13 1.13 -14.05 22.98
C TRP A 13 0.52 -12.65 22.90
N LEU A 14 0.47 -11.92 24.01
CA LEU A 14 0.01 -10.53 24.02
C LEU A 14 0.84 -9.63 23.11
N TYR A 15 2.16 -9.84 23.06
CA TYR A 15 3.02 -9.15 22.10
C TYR A 15 2.65 -9.49 20.65
N GLY A 16 2.44 -10.77 20.34
CA GLY A 16 1.99 -11.19 19.00
C GLY A 16 0.64 -10.57 18.61
N LEU A 17 -0.33 -10.54 19.53
CA LEU A 17 -1.64 -9.91 19.31
C LEU A 17 -1.54 -8.40 19.08
N LEU A 18 -0.65 -7.72 19.81
CA LEU A 18 -0.36 -6.30 19.57
C LEU A 18 0.27 -6.05 18.21
N LEU A 19 1.20 -6.91 17.77
CA LEU A 19 1.77 -6.82 16.43
C LEU A 19 0.70 -7.03 15.35
N VAL A 20 -0.16 -8.04 15.50
CA VAL A 20 -1.24 -8.32 14.54
C VAL A 20 -2.22 -7.16 14.48
N THR A 21 -2.68 -6.63 15.62
CA THR A 21 -3.58 -5.46 15.65
C THR A 21 -2.94 -4.21 15.04
N THR A 22 -1.65 -3.98 15.27
CA THR A 22 -0.90 -2.89 14.64
C THR A 22 -0.80 -3.10 13.12
N ALA A 23 -0.48 -4.32 12.67
CA ALA A 23 -0.39 -4.63 11.24
C ALA A 23 -1.75 -4.48 10.54
N LEU A 24 -2.83 -4.91 11.19
CA LEU A 24 -4.19 -4.68 10.70
C LEU A 24 -4.48 -3.19 10.60
N PHE A 25 -4.20 -2.40 11.65
CA PHE A 25 -4.39 -0.96 11.65
C PHE A 25 -3.63 -0.27 10.49
N LEU A 26 -2.35 -0.60 10.31
CA LEU A 26 -1.51 -0.07 9.23
C LEU A 26 -1.90 -0.62 7.86
N GLY A 27 -2.53 -1.78 7.79
CA GLY A 27 -3.01 -2.37 6.54
C GLY A 27 -4.37 -1.83 6.08
N SER A 28 -5.08 -1.06 6.91
CA SER A 28 -6.50 -0.75 6.72
C SER A 28 -6.83 -0.11 5.38
N ARG A 29 -5.98 0.77 4.87
CA ARG A 29 -6.12 1.39 3.55
C ARG A 29 -6.24 0.37 2.41
N PHE A 30 -5.69 -0.81 2.59
CA PHE A 30 -5.57 -1.81 1.52
C PHE A 30 -6.75 -2.77 1.45
N TYR A 31 -7.42 -3.08 2.56
CA TYR A 31 -8.50 -4.08 2.55
C TYR A 31 -9.86 -3.53 2.98
N LEU A 32 -9.94 -2.28 3.42
CA LEU A 32 -11.20 -1.60 3.64
C LEU A 32 -11.62 -0.86 2.38
N ASP A 33 -12.92 -0.80 2.15
CA ASP A 33 -13.48 0.04 1.09
C ASP A 33 -13.41 1.50 1.52
N TRP A 34 -12.86 2.36 0.66
CA TRP A 34 -12.81 3.81 0.87
C TRP A 34 -12.71 4.56 -0.45
N THR A 35 -13.11 5.83 -0.41
CA THR A 35 -13.03 6.76 -1.55
C THR A 35 -12.22 8.00 -1.19
N PRO A 36 -11.41 8.57 -2.11
CA PRO A 36 -10.57 9.76 -1.84
C PRO A 36 -11.32 10.99 -1.33
N ASP A 37 -12.60 11.12 -1.64
CA ASP A 37 -13.44 12.27 -1.21
C ASP A 37 -14.59 11.88 -0.29
N GLY A 38 -14.57 10.64 0.24
CA GLY A 38 -15.64 10.16 1.09
C GLY A 38 -15.73 10.95 2.38
N SER A 39 -16.95 11.40 2.71
CA SER A 39 -17.26 12.03 3.99
C SER A 39 -17.12 11.03 5.14
N CYS A 40 -16.94 11.55 6.36
CA CYS A 40 -17.00 10.72 7.56
C CYS A 40 -18.36 10.02 7.66
N VAL A 41 -18.36 8.79 8.18
CA VAL A 41 -19.60 8.03 8.38
C VAL A 41 -19.80 7.72 9.86
N GLY A 42 -21.01 7.94 10.37
CA GLY A 42 -21.42 7.53 11.71
C GLY A 42 -20.56 8.11 12.84
N SER A 43 -20.09 7.25 13.76
CA SER A 43 -19.33 7.68 14.93
C SER A 43 -17.92 8.19 14.62
N ALA A 44 -17.38 7.95 13.42
CA ALA A 44 -16.10 8.54 13.01
C ALA A 44 -16.22 10.06 12.85
N CYS A 45 -17.42 10.59 12.55
CA CYS A 45 -17.63 12.03 12.44
C CYS A 45 -17.35 12.79 13.74
N ALA A 46 -17.48 12.14 14.90
CA ALA A 46 -17.21 12.76 16.20
C ALA A 46 -15.71 13.09 16.40
N ILE A 47 -14.83 12.32 15.75
CA ILE A 47 -13.37 12.53 15.81
C ILE A 47 -12.81 13.14 14.52
N ASP A 48 -13.68 13.50 13.57
CA ASP A 48 -13.29 14.03 12.27
C ASP A 48 -12.38 15.25 12.36
N PRO A 49 -12.61 16.24 13.25
CA PRO A 49 -11.72 17.39 13.37
C PRO A 49 -10.29 17.00 13.75
N ILE A 50 -10.13 15.95 14.56
CA ILE A 50 -8.81 15.44 14.97
C ILE A 50 -8.15 14.70 13.81
N LEU A 51 -8.92 13.91 13.06
CA LEU A 51 -8.40 13.18 11.89
C LEU A 51 -8.02 14.12 10.75
N VAL A 52 -8.82 15.17 10.49
CA VAL A 52 -8.50 16.21 9.50
C VAL A 52 -7.26 16.99 9.93
N PHE A 53 -7.17 17.42 11.19
CA PHE A 53 -5.97 18.08 11.70
C PHE A 53 -4.72 17.21 11.54
N ALA A 54 -4.81 15.91 11.86
CA ALA A 54 -3.70 14.98 11.69
C ALA A 54 -3.35 14.76 10.22
N LYS A 55 -4.35 14.68 9.33
CA LYS A 55 -4.19 14.59 7.88
C LYS A 55 -3.41 15.79 7.35
N ASP A 56 -3.85 17.00 7.70
CA ASP A 56 -3.24 18.25 7.23
C ASP A 56 -1.81 18.46 7.77
N ALA A 57 -1.46 17.83 8.88
CA ALA A 57 -0.12 17.89 9.47
C ALA A 57 0.86 16.84 8.90
N LEU A 58 0.38 15.87 8.11
CA LEU A 58 1.16 14.73 7.63
C LEU A 58 1.28 14.73 6.10
N PRO A 59 2.24 13.98 5.52
CA PRO A 59 2.39 13.93 4.06
C PRO A 59 1.18 13.28 3.37
N ASP A 60 0.77 13.80 2.22
CA ASP A 60 -0.37 13.33 1.39
C ASP A 60 -0.37 11.83 1.12
N SER A 61 0.82 11.21 1.13
CA SER A 61 0.94 9.75 1.04
C SER A 61 0.06 9.03 2.07
N LEU A 62 -0.20 9.62 3.25
CA LEU A 62 -0.99 9.03 4.33
C LEU A 62 -2.50 9.24 4.19
N ASP A 63 -2.97 10.04 3.23
CA ASP A 63 -4.39 10.41 3.10
C ASP A 63 -5.32 9.21 3.04
N GLY A 64 -4.97 8.19 2.25
CA GLY A 64 -5.83 7.03 2.10
C GLY A 64 -6.07 6.25 3.39
N TRP A 65 -5.18 6.31 4.38
CA TRP A 65 -5.44 5.73 5.70
C TRP A 65 -6.49 6.52 6.46
N PHE A 66 -6.39 7.85 6.44
CA PHE A 66 -7.37 8.73 7.08
C PHE A 66 -8.76 8.56 6.44
N HIS A 67 -8.84 8.54 5.10
CA HIS A 67 -10.12 8.29 4.42
C HIS A 67 -10.69 6.91 4.75
N ALA A 68 -9.85 5.86 4.76
CA ALA A 68 -10.28 4.52 5.17
C ALA A 68 -10.83 4.48 6.60
N TRP A 69 -10.18 5.15 7.56
CA TRP A 69 -10.65 5.20 8.95
C TRP A 69 -11.94 6.02 9.11
N ARG A 70 -12.06 7.16 8.41
CA ARG A 70 -13.24 8.03 8.44
C ARG A 70 -14.50 7.34 7.91
N GLN A 71 -14.35 6.47 6.91
CA GLN A 71 -15.45 5.74 6.27
C GLN A 71 -15.79 4.41 6.97
N ASN A 72 -14.89 3.89 7.82
CA ASN A 72 -15.05 2.60 8.50
C ASN A 72 -14.98 2.70 10.04
N PRO A 73 -15.94 3.40 10.69
CA PRO A 73 -15.90 3.68 12.13
C PRO A 73 -15.87 2.42 13.01
N ILE A 74 -16.68 1.41 12.69
CA ILE A 74 -16.79 0.18 13.48
C ILE A 74 -15.44 -0.53 13.52
N TRP A 75 -14.76 -0.60 12.37
CA TRP A 75 -13.43 -1.19 12.26
C TRP A 75 -12.41 -0.44 13.11
N LEU A 76 -12.34 0.89 12.95
CA LEU A 76 -11.44 1.75 13.70
C LEU A 76 -11.60 1.54 15.21
N TRP A 77 -12.82 1.65 15.72
CA TRP A 77 -13.10 1.47 17.15
C TRP A 77 -12.80 0.06 17.66
N SER A 78 -13.08 -0.96 16.85
CA SER A 78 -12.77 -2.36 17.21
C SER A 78 -11.26 -2.57 17.37
N ILE A 79 -10.46 -2.04 16.44
CA ILE A 79 -9.00 -2.14 16.49
C ILE A 79 -8.42 -1.35 17.66
N LEU A 80 -8.91 -0.12 17.90
CA LEU A 80 -8.46 0.71 19.04
C LEU A 80 -8.82 0.05 20.37
N ALA A 81 -10.04 -0.50 20.50
CA ALA A 81 -10.47 -1.22 21.70
C ALA A 81 -9.63 -2.48 21.95
N ALA A 82 -9.37 -3.26 20.89
CA ALA A 82 -8.51 -4.44 20.99
C ALA A 82 -7.06 -4.06 21.39
N PHE A 83 -6.50 -3.01 20.79
CA PHE A 83 -5.16 -2.53 21.10
C PHE A 83 -5.05 -2.05 22.56
N ALA A 84 -6.04 -1.29 23.04
CA ALA A 84 -6.12 -0.83 24.43
C ALA A 84 -6.22 -2.02 25.40
N LEU A 85 -7.10 -2.99 25.12
CA LEU A 85 -7.27 -4.20 25.92
C LEU A 85 -5.96 -5.00 26.02
N PHE A 86 -5.30 -5.27 24.89
CA PHE A 86 -4.06 -6.04 24.88
C PHE A 86 -2.90 -5.30 25.56
N THR A 87 -2.85 -3.97 25.44
CA THR A 87 -1.88 -3.14 26.15
C THR A 87 -2.09 -3.21 27.66
N TRP A 88 -3.34 -3.09 28.12
CA TRP A 88 -3.69 -3.22 29.53
C TRP A 88 -3.33 -4.60 30.09
N LEU A 89 -3.71 -5.67 29.40
CA LEU A 89 -3.34 -7.04 29.77
C LEU A 89 -1.82 -7.25 29.82
N LYS A 90 -1.08 -6.62 28.89
CA LYS A 90 0.39 -6.67 28.86
C LYS A 90 1.00 -5.97 30.07
N VAL A 91 0.44 -4.84 30.51
CA VAL A 91 0.86 -4.12 31.73
C VAL A 91 0.64 -4.99 32.97
N ILE A 92 -0.53 -5.63 33.10
CA ILE A 92 -0.81 -6.57 34.20
C ILE A 92 0.21 -7.71 34.22
N ALA A 93 0.46 -8.33 33.06
CA ALA A 93 1.42 -9.43 32.95
C ALA A 93 2.87 -8.98 33.22
N TRP A 94 3.23 -7.74 32.88
CA TRP A 94 4.52 -7.14 33.21
C TRP A 94 4.70 -7.00 34.73
N HIS A 95 3.73 -6.41 35.42
CA HIS A 95 3.78 -6.28 36.88
C HIS A 95 3.84 -7.63 37.59
N SER A 96 3.05 -8.61 37.13
CA SER A 96 3.11 -9.98 37.65
C SER A 96 4.49 -10.62 37.44
N THR A 97 5.12 -10.41 36.27
CA THR A 97 6.49 -10.90 36.02
C THR A 97 7.48 -10.27 37.00
N GLN A 98 7.42 -8.95 37.19
CA GLN A 98 8.30 -8.23 38.10
C GLN A 98 8.14 -8.73 39.55
N ALA A 99 6.90 -8.97 39.99
CA ALA A 99 6.63 -9.51 41.31
C ALA A 99 7.23 -10.92 41.49
N HIS A 100 7.05 -11.82 40.52
CA HIS A 100 7.63 -13.16 40.57
C HIS A 100 9.16 -13.16 40.51
N ALA A 101 9.75 -12.31 39.67
CA ALA A 101 11.21 -12.16 39.57
C ALA A 101 11.79 -11.58 40.87
N GLY A 102 11.14 -10.57 41.45
CA GLY A 102 11.52 -9.99 42.73
C GLY A 102 11.46 -11.00 43.87
N ALA A 103 10.40 -11.81 43.93
CA ALA A 103 10.28 -12.88 44.92
C ALA A 103 11.39 -13.94 44.76
N ALA A 104 11.65 -14.39 43.54
CA ALA A 104 12.73 -15.36 43.27
C ALA A 104 14.11 -14.79 43.66
N TRP A 105 14.35 -13.51 43.38
CA TRP A 105 15.58 -12.82 43.73
C TRP A 105 15.75 -12.64 45.25
N ALA A 106 14.66 -12.39 45.98
CA ALA A 106 14.69 -12.30 47.44
C ALA A 106 15.09 -13.64 48.09
N VAL A 107 14.59 -14.76 47.55
CA VAL A 107 15.00 -16.11 47.98
C VAL A 107 16.47 -16.35 47.70
N LEU A 108 16.96 -16.04 46.49
CA LEU A 108 18.38 -16.20 46.13
C LEU A 108 19.32 -15.38 47.01
N LYS A 109 18.88 -14.21 47.49
CA LYS A 109 19.65 -13.36 48.41
C LYS A 109 19.54 -13.77 49.88
N GLY A 110 18.86 -14.87 50.20
CA GLY A 110 18.61 -15.29 51.58
C GLY A 110 17.71 -14.34 52.38
N LYS A 111 17.00 -13.41 51.71
CA LYS A 111 16.12 -12.42 52.34
C LYS A 111 14.70 -12.94 52.56
N ALA A 112 14.36 -14.09 51.98
CA ALA A 112 13.05 -14.71 52.11
C ALA A 112 13.21 -16.23 52.23
N GLU A 113 12.48 -16.84 53.16
CA GLU A 113 12.35 -18.28 53.23
C GLU A 113 11.36 -18.80 52.19
N ILE A 114 11.57 -20.04 51.75
CA ILE A 114 10.65 -20.72 50.83
C ILE A 114 9.37 -21.06 51.60
N VAL A 115 8.40 -20.15 51.60
CA VAL A 115 7.07 -20.41 52.16
C VAL A 115 6.44 -21.54 51.36
N LYS A 116 6.27 -22.71 51.99
CA LYS A 116 5.49 -23.82 51.41
C LYS A 116 4.06 -23.32 51.24
N SER A 117 3.63 -23.18 49.99
CA SER A 117 2.29 -22.73 49.63
C SER A 117 1.22 -23.56 50.35
N THR A 118 0.38 -22.91 51.17
CA THR A 118 -0.79 -23.49 51.85
C THR A 118 -2.01 -23.63 50.93
N VAL A 119 -1.90 -23.24 49.66
CA VAL A 119 -2.97 -23.39 48.67
C VAL A 119 -3.25 -24.87 48.44
N ASN A 120 -4.53 -25.25 48.49
CA ASN A 120 -4.98 -26.62 48.23
C ASN A 120 -4.42 -27.12 46.88
N PRO A 121 -3.64 -28.22 46.87
CA PRO A 121 -2.97 -28.71 45.67
C PRO A 121 -3.96 -29.06 44.54
N ALA A 122 -5.19 -29.50 44.86
CA ALA A 122 -6.19 -29.88 43.87
C ALA A 122 -6.70 -28.68 43.03
N THR A 123 -6.91 -27.53 43.66
CA THR A 123 -7.37 -26.30 42.96
C THR A 123 -6.25 -25.71 42.12
N GLN A 124 -5.01 -25.79 42.62
CA GLN A 124 -3.82 -25.37 41.89
C GLN A 124 -3.60 -26.25 40.66
N GLU A 125 -3.73 -27.57 40.78
CA GLU A 125 -3.55 -28.52 39.70
C GLU A 125 -4.53 -28.31 38.52
N LYS A 126 -5.82 -28.09 38.81
CA LYS A 126 -6.85 -27.91 37.77
C LYS A 126 -6.67 -26.62 36.94
N ARG A 127 -6.22 -25.52 37.55
CA ARG A 127 -5.95 -24.26 36.82
C ARG A 127 -4.67 -24.34 35.98
N HIS A 128 -3.68 -25.11 36.44
CA HIS A 128 -2.42 -25.28 35.71
C HIS A 128 -2.52 -26.30 34.58
N SER A 129 -3.49 -27.22 34.59
CA SER A 129 -3.62 -28.25 33.55
C SER A 129 -3.94 -27.66 32.17
N SER A 130 -4.83 -26.66 32.08
CA SER A 130 -5.24 -26.05 30.80
C SER A 130 -4.12 -25.23 30.15
N VAL A 131 -3.42 -24.39 30.93
CA VAL A 131 -2.27 -23.61 30.44
C VAL A 131 -1.11 -24.54 30.07
N ARG A 132 -0.90 -25.62 30.83
CA ARG A 132 0.11 -26.63 30.51
C ARG A 132 -0.20 -27.34 29.20
N GLN A 133 -1.42 -27.83 29.02
CA GLN A 133 -1.84 -28.47 27.77
C GLN A 133 -1.69 -27.54 26.57
N PHE A 134 -2.11 -26.28 26.71
CA PHE A 134 -1.93 -25.29 25.66
C PHE A 134 -0.45 -24.99 25.37
N ARG A 135 0.38 -24.86 26.42
CA ARG A 135 1.82 -24.65 26.28
C ARG A 135 2.48 -25.85 25.61
N GLU A 136 2.25 -27.07 26.08
CA GLU A 136 2.82 -28.30 25.50
C GLU A 136 2.43 -28.44 24.03
N LYS A 137 1.16 -28.19 23.68
CA LYS A 137 0.69 -28.18 22.30
C LYS A 137 1.32 -27.07 21.45
N ALA A 138 1.56 -25.89 22.04
CA ALA A 138 2.19 -24.77 21.37
C ALA A 138 3.73 -24.91 21.21
N HIS A 139 4.42 -25.58 22.13
CA HIS A 139 5.87 -25.42 22.29
C HIS A 139 6.75 -26.35 21.44
N SER A 140 6.34 -27.58 21.12
CA SER A 140 7.27 -28.55 20.50
C SER A 140 7.22 -28.52 18.98
N THR A 141 6.05 -28.73 18.37
CA THR A 141 5.96 -28.86 16.91
C THR A 141 5.46 -27.57 16.25
N VAL A 142 4.46 -26.93 16.85
CA VAL A 142 3.81 -25.74 16.27
C VAL A 142 4.77 -24.55 16.25
N ARG A 143 5.52 -24.30 17.32
CA ARG A 143 6.45 -23.16 17.41
C ARG A 143 7.60 -23.24 16.42
N ASN A 144 8.23 -24.39 16.26
CA ASN A 144 9.36 -24.52 15.33
C ASN A 144 8.88 -24.46 13.88
N ARG A 145 7.74 -25.10 13.59
CA ARG A 145 7.11 -25.02 12.27
C ARG A 145 6.62 -23.61 11.96
N SER A 146 5.98 -22.92 12.91
CA SER A 146 5.47 -21.56 12.70
C SER A 146 6.59 -20.55 12.52
N LYS A 147 7.67 -20.64 13.29
CA LYS A 147 8.86 -19.80 13.09
C LYS A 147 9.49 -20.01 11.72
N SER A 148 9.64 -21.28 11.32
CA SER A 148 10.17 -21.61 10.00
C SER A 148 9.25 -21.04 8.92
N VAL A 149 7.94 -21.30 8.97
CA VAL A 149 6.97 -20.78 8.00
C VAL A 149 6.99 -19.25 7.95
N LEU A 150 6.99 -18.56 9.10
CA LEU A 150 7.05 -17.10 9.16
C LEU A 150 8.37 -16.56 8.60
N ALA A 151 9.50 -17.21 8.86
CA ALA A 151 10.79 -16.82 8.31
C ALA A 151 10.83 -16.98 6.78
N HIS A 152 10.29 -18.09 6.25
CA HIS A 152 10.19 -18.30 4.81
C HIS A 152 9.21 -17.31 4.17
N LEU A 153 8.06 -17.04 4.79
CA LEU A 153 7.11 -16.03 4.32
C LEU A 153 7.76 -14.64 4.29
N ALA A 154 8.44 -14.25 5.36
CA ALA A 154 9.16 -12.98 5.43
C ALA A 154 10.25 -12.89 4.35
N LEU A 155 11.02 -13.96 4.15
CA LEU A 155 12.02 -14.03 3.09
C LEU A 155 11.37 -13.88 1.70
N LEU A 156 10.25 -14.55 1.43
CA LEU A 156 9.52 -14.40 0.17
C LEU A 156 9.03 -12.97 -0.06
N VAL A 157 8.50 -12.32 0.97
CA VAL A 157 8.08 -10.90 0.90
C VAL A 157 9.29 -10.00 0.62
N ILE A 158 10.42 -10.21 1.30
CA ILE A 158 11.64 -9.44 1.06
C ILE A 158 12.14 -9.64 -0.37
N LEU A 159 12.21 -10.88 -0.86
CA LEU A 159 12.63 -11.17 -2.24
C LEU A 159 11.69 -10.54 -3.27
N TYR A 160 10.38 -10.58 -3.02
CA TYR A 160 9.37 -9.92 -3.84
C TYR A 160 9.59 -8.39 -3.90
N LEU A 161 9.84 -7.75 -2.76
CA LEU A 161 10.09 -6.30 -2.70
C LEU A 161 11.42 -5.91 -3.37
N ILE A 162 12.47 -6.73 -3.22
CA ILE A 162 13.73 -6.54 -3.94
C ILE A 162 13.51 -6.60 -5.45
N LEU A 163 12.73 -7.59 -5.91
CA LEU A 163 12.39 -7.72 -7.32
C LEU A 163 11.59 -6.52 -7.85
N ALA A 164 10.65 -6.00 -7.07
CA ALA A 164 9.90 -4.78 -7.39
C ALA A 164 10.81 -3.55 -7.53
N VAL A 165 11.69 -3.31 -6.55
CA VAL A 165 12.66 -2.19 -6.59
C VAL A 165 13.60 -2.34 -7.79
N PHE A 166 14.08 -3.55 -8.06
CA PHE A 166 14.92 -3.84 -9.21
C PHE A 166 14.19 -3.59 -10.54
N SER A 167 12.92 -4.02 -10.64
CA SER A 167 12.05 -3.76 -11.79
C SER A 167 11.92 -2.26 -12.07
N HIS A 168 11.59 -1.47 -11.04
CA HIS A 168 11.46 -0.01 -11.13
C HIS A 168 12.76 0.66 -11.54
N SER A 169 13.89 0.22 -10.98
CA SER A 169 15.20 0.78 -11.31
C SER A 169 15.53 0.56 -12.78
N ILE A 170 15.31 -0.64 -13.32
CA ILE A 170 15.53 -0.92 -14.75
C ILE A 170 14.56 -0.12 -15.62
N LEU A 171 13.28 -0.03 -15.23
CA LEU A 171 12.29 0.71 -15.99
C LEU A 171 12.67 2.21 -16.08
N HIS A 172 13.14 2.78 -14.98
CA HIS A 172 13.58 4.17 -14.93
C HIS A 172 14.83 4.42 -15.80
N VAL A 173 15.80 3.51 -15.76
CA VAL A 173 16.97 3.56 -16.65
C VAL A 173 16.52 3.50 -18.11
N ARG A 174 15.64 2.54 -18.47
CA ARG A 174 15.13 2.43 -19.84
C ARG A 174 14.36 3.66 -20.29
N ALA A 175 13.49 4.20 -19.45
CA ALA A 175 12.76 5.44 -19.72
C ALA A 175 13.74 6.57 -20.01
N SER A 176 14.79 6.71 -19.20
CA SER A 176 15.76 7.78 -19.35
C SER A 176 16.51 7.72 -20.69
N PHE A 177 16.74 6.51 -21.21
CA PHE A 177 17.46 6.27 -22.47
C PHE A 177 16.56 5.98 -23.69
N GLY A 178 15.25 6.25 -23.63
CA GLY A 178 14.36 6.06 -24.79
C GLY A 178 14.01 4.60 -25.09
N GLY A 179 14.25 3.68 -24.16
CA GLY A 179 14.00 2.25 -24.36
C GLY A 179 12.54 1.81 -24.12
N LEU A 180 11.61 2.74 -23.92
CA LEU A 180 10.19 2.43 -23.63
C LEU A 180 9.22 2.83 -24.74
N CYS A 181 9.49 3.93 -25.43
CA CYS A 181 8.56 4.55 -26.37
C CYS A 181 9.28 4.78 -27.70
N ASP A 182 8.64 4.39 -28.80
CA ASP A 182 9.15 4.65 -30.15
C ASP A 182 8.58 5.98 -30.65
N GLN A 183 9.44 6.91 -31.07
CA GLN A 183 9.03 8.22 -31.60
C GLN A 183 8.26 8.09 -32.92
N SER A 184 7.36 9.04 -33.19
CA SER A 184 6.67 9.13 -34.48
C SER A 184 7.63 9.54 -35.60
N VAL A 185 7.41 9.02 -36.82
CA VAL A 185 8.22 9.35 -38.00
C VAL A 185 8.12 10.83 -38.38
N ALA A 186 6.97 11.44 -38.13
CA ALA A 186 6.74 12.86 -38.34
C ALA A 186 5.99 13.44 -37.14
N THR A 187 6.45 14.60 -36.67
CA THR A 187 5.81 15.34 -35.59
C THR A 187 5.36 16.71 -36.08
N ASN A 188 4.22 17.16 -35.58
CA ASN A 188 3.64 18.46 -35.88
C ASN A 188 3.63 19.31 -34.61
N ASN A 189 4.05 20.57 -34.74
CA ASN A 189 3.85 21.54 -33.66
C ASN A 189 2.35 21.78 -33.47
N LEU A 190 1.88 21.71 -32.23
CA LEU A 190 0.49 22.01 -31.89
C LEU A 190 0.19 23.49 -32.15
N LYS A 191 -0.69 23.78 -33.11
CA LYS A 191 -1.08 25.17 -33.44
C LYS A 191 -2.11 25.71 -32.46
N GLU A 192 -3.24 25.01 -32.31
CA GLU A 192 -4.34 25.40 -31.43
C GLU A 192 -4.85 24.21 -30.63
N SER A 193 -5.45 23.22 -31.29
CA SER A 193 -5.96 22.01 -30.66
C SER A 193 -5.77 20.79 -31.57
N HIS A 194 -5.61 19.61 -30.97
CA HIS A 194 -5.53 18.34 -31.69
C HIS A 194 -6.06 17.20 -30.81
N SER A 195 -6.92 16.36 -31.40
CA SER A 195 -7.47 15.18 -30.73
C SER A 195 -6.76 13.92 -31.19
N VAL A 196 -6.42 13.05 -30.25
CA VAL A 196 -5.73 11.78 -30.48
C VAL A 196 -6.41 10.67 -29.70
N THR A 197 -6.48 9.48 -30.29
CA THR A 197 -7.04 8.29 -29.64
C THR A 197 -5.92 7.42 -29.06
N LEU A 198 -6.04 7.07 -27.79
CA LEU A 198 -5.17 6.15 -27.08
C LEU A 198 -5.88 4.81 -26.90
N ASP A 199 -5.34 3.75 -27.49
CA ASP A 199 -5.64 2.38 -27.09
C ASP A 199 -4.91 2.09 -25.76
N ILE A 200 -5.66 1.80 -24.69
CA ILE A 200 -5.08 1.60 -23.36
C ILE A 200 -4.25 0.31 -23.24
N SER A 201 -4.37 -0.62 -24.20
CA SER A 201 -3.49 -1.78 -24.30
C SER A 201 -2.08 -1.40 -24.79
N ASN A 202 -1.92 -0.22 -25.39
CA ASN A 202 -0.63 0.28 -25.80
C ASN A 202 0.14 0.85 -24.58
N PRO A 203 1.29 0.24 -24.22
CA PRO A 203 2.07 0.70 -23.08
C PRO A 203 2.71 2.07 -23.29
N CYS A 204 2.88 2.55 -24.52
CA CYS A 204 3.33 3.91 -24.81
C CYS A 204 2.93 4.33 -26.22
N SER A 205 1.94 5.23 -26.33
CA SER A 205 1.44 5.71 -27.62
C SER A 205 2.07 7.06 -27.97
N ALA A 206 2.79 7.09 -29.10
CA ALA A 206 3.33 8.31 -29.68
C ALA A 206 2.20 9.09 -30.36
N THR A 207 2.05 10.39 -30.06
CA THR A 207 0.92 11.19 -30.57
C THR A 207 1.25 11.95 -31.84
N GLY A 208 2.54 12.10 -32.19
CA GLY A 208 2.99 13.02 -33.24
C GLY A 208 2.87 14.50 -32.86
N ILE A 209 2.39 14.85 -31.66
CA ILE A 209 2.23 16.23 -31.20
C ILE A 209 3.53 16.68 -30.53
N THR A 210 4.15 17.76 -31.01
CA THR A 210 5.28 18.40 -30.32
C THR A 210 4.80 19.50 -29.38
N LEU A 211 5.17 19.40 -28.10
CA LEU A 211 5.00 20.43 -27.09
C LEU A 211 6.29 21.26 -26.96
N LYS A 212 6.13 22.53 -26.55
CA LYS A 212 7.21 23.51 -26.41
C LYS A 212 7.38 23.91 -24.95
N ALA A 213 8.63 23.93 -24.49
CA ALA A 213 9.00 24.35 -23.15
C ALA A 213 8.47 25.76 -22.86
N GLY A 214 7.92 25.94 -21.66
CA GLY A 214 7.31 27.19 -21.20
C GLY A 214 5.89 27.44 -21.70
N GLN A 215 5.38 26.68 -22.67
CA GLN A 215 4.00 26.82 -23.15
C GLN A 215 3.02 26.05 -22.28
N SER A 216 1.81 26.60 -22.12
CA SER A 216 0.74 25.99 -21.33
C SER A 216 -0.27 25.26 -22.22
N TYR A 217 -0.73 24.11 -21.74
CA TYR A 217 -1.64 23.22 -22.45
C TYR A 217 -2.78 22.78 -21.53
N ARG A 218 -3.96 22.55 -22.12
CA ARG A 218 -5.10 21.88 -21.50
C ARG A 218 -5.28 20.51 -22.14
N PHE A 219 -5.64 19.52 -21.34
CA PHE A 219 -5.95 18.17 -21.79
C PHE A 219 -7.36 17.81 -21.34
N GLU A 220 -8.18 17.34 -22.28
CA GLU A 220 -9.52 16.82 -22.00
C GLU A 220 -9.58 15.38 -22.51
N ALA A 221 -9.92 14.44 -21.65
CA ALA A 221 -9.98 13.02 -21.97
C ALA A 221 -11.40 12.49 -21.80
N ILE A 222 -11.93 11.92 -22.90
CA ILE A 222 -13.25 11.29 -22.95
C ILE A 222 -13.03 9.81 -23.21
N SER A 223 -13.73 8.95 -22.47
CA SER A 223 -13.65 7.51 -22.65
C SER A 223 -14.95 6.84 -22.26
N GLU A 224 -15.29 5.76 -22.93
CA GLU A 224 -16.42 4.90 -22.58
C GLU A 224 -15.95 3.47 -22.35
N GLY A 225 -16.37 2.86 -21.23
CA GLY A 225 -16.21 1.43 -20.99
C GLY A 225 -14.75 0.94 -20.84
N LEU A 226 -13.85 1.73 -20.24
CA LEU A 226 -12.49 1.26 -19.97
C LEU A 226 -12.49 0.11 -18.96
N LEU A 227 -11.73 -0.94 -19.27
CA LEU A 227 -11.59 -2.12 -18.43
C LEU A 227 -10.11 -2.48 -18.24
N ASP A 228 -9.77 -2.81 -17.00
CA ASP A 228 -8.56 -3.53 -16.63
C ASP A 228 -8.95 -4.98 -16.30
N GLY A 229 -8.93 -5.83 -17.32
CA GLY A 229 -9.52 -7.16 -17.23
C GLY A 229 -11.04 -7.11 -17.00
N ASP A 230 -11.48 -7.41 -15.77
CA ASP A 230 -12.87 -7.38 -15.32
C ASP A 230 -13.21 -6.13 -14.48
N ILE A 231 -12.25 -5.23 -14.29
CA ILE A 231 -12.38 -4.07 -13.38
C ILE A 231 -12.73 -2.83 -14.20
N PRO A 232 -13.91 -2.22 -13.99
CA PRO A 232 -14.26 -0.94 -14.60
C PRO A 232 -13.32 0.17 -14.14
N SER A 233 -12.91 1.02 -15.08
CA SER A 233 -12.01 2.14 -14.83
C SER A 233 -12.41 3.36 -15.66
N GLY A 234 -11.65 4.44 -15.49
CA GLY A 234 -11.76 5.69 -16.24
C GLY A 234 -10.40 6.38 -16.34
N PRO A 235 -10.33 7.56 -16.98
CA PRO A 235 -9.08 8.31 -17.13
C PRO A 235 -8.48 8.75 -15.78
N GLU A 236 -9.31 8.89 -14.74
CA GLU A 236 -8.86 9.14 -13.36
C GLU A 236 -8.20 7.93 -12.68
N GLY A 237 -8.38 6.76 -13.28
CA GLY A 237 -7.92 5.48 -12.77
C GLY A 237 -8.81 4.88 -11.69
N THR A 238 -8.34 3.78 -11.11
CA THR A 238 -9.04 2.97 -10.12
C THR A 238 -8.07 2.44 -9.06
N SER A 239 -8.59 2.00 -7.91
CA SER A 239 -7.79 1.43 -6.82
C SER A 239 -8.43 0.19 -6.20
N PRO A 240 -8.69 -0.86 -7.00
CA PRO A 240 -9.33 -2.08 -6.54
C PRO A 240 -8.40 -2.88 -5.61
N ALA A 241 -8.96 -3.48 -4.56
CA ALA A 241 -8.19 -4.28 -3.61
C ALA A 241 -7.44 -5.46 -4.28
N LYS A 242 -8.00 -6.01 -5.38
CA LYS A 242 -7.42 -7.10 -6.18
C LYS A 242 -6.05 -6.76 -6.76
N LEU A 243 -5.75 -5.48 -6.99
CA LEU A 243 -4.47 -5.04 -7.59
C LEU A 243 -3.40 -4.66 -6.55
N ILE A 244 -3.71 -4.71 -5.27
CA ILE A 244 -2.77 -4.33 -4.20
C ILE A 244 -1.48 -5.18 -4.21
N PRO A 245 -1.55 -6.51 -4.39
CA PRO A 245 -0.35 -7.34 -4.50
C PRO A 245 0.52 -7.01 -5.72
N TRP A 246 0.06 -6.17 -6.65
CA TRP A 246 0.80 -5.75 -7.84
C TRP A 246 1.27 -4.29 -7.77
N THR A 247 0.84 -3.53 -6.75
CA THR A 247 1.16 -2.10 -6.62
C THR A 247 2.66 -1.80 -6.62
N PRO A 248 3.53 -2.64 -6.02
CA PRO A 248 4.98 -2.46 -6.12
C PRO A 248 5.57 -2.56 -7.53
N PHE A 249 4.81 -3.02 -8.53
CA PHE A 249 5.22 -3.05 -9.94
C PHE A 249 4.50 -2.00 -10.80
N ARG A 250 3.62 -1.18 -10.23
CA ARG A 250 2.92 -0.10 -10.93
C ARG A 250 3.90 0.99 -11.31
N ARG A 251 3.93 1.41 -12.59
CA ARG A 251 4.91 2.39 -13.11
C ARG A 251 5.06 3.62 -12.21
N HIS A 252 3.94 4.21 -11.80
CA HIS A 252 3.87 5.32 -10.86
C HIS A 252 3.15 4.86 -9.59
N ILE A 253 3.93 4.53 -8.55
CA ILE A 253 3.41 4.02 -7.27
C ILE A 253 2.49 5.04 -6.58
N GLY A 254 2.65 6.34 -6.81
CA GLY A 254 1.79 7.37 -6.22
C GLY A 254 0.40 7.49 -6.86
N GLU A 255 0.23 7.02 -8.10
CA GLU A 255 -0.96 7.28 -8.91
C GLU A 255 -1.89 6.06 -8.99
N PRO A 256 -3.21 6.21 -9.08
CA PRO A 256 -4.16 5.12 -9.32
C PRO A 256 -3.81 4.23 -10.53
N TRP A 257 -4.33 3.00 -10.52
CA TRP A 257 -4.24 2.09 -11.66
C TRP A 257 -5.02 2.64 -12.85
N ILE A 258 -4.53 2.45 -14.07
CA ILE A 258 -5.17 2.87 -15.34
C ILE A 258 -5.27 4.39 -15.52
N LYS A 259 -4.83 5.19 -14.54
CA LYS A 259 -4.87 6.66 -14.65
C LYS A 259 -4.13 7.13 -15.90
N LEU A 260 -4.73 8.04 -16.66
CA LEU A 260 -4.13 8.60 -17.86
C LEU A 260 -2.92 9.47 -17.49
N MET A 261 -1.79 9.16 -18.13
CA MET A 261 -0.51 9.81 -17.93
C MET A 261 0.01 10.40 -19.24
N GLY A 262 0.70 11.53 -19.12
CA GLY A 262 1.48 12.14 -20.18
C GLY A 262 2.98 11.97 -19.94
N ARG A 263 3.74 11.94 -21.03
CA ARG A 263 5.21 12.03 -21.04
C ARG A 263 5.65 12.90 -22.20
N ILE A 264 6.72 13.68 -22.02
CA ILE A 264 7.36 14.43 -23.09
C ILE A 264 8.71 13.79 -23.43
N ASN A 265 8.95 13.57 -24.72
CA ASN A 265 10.07 12.82 -25.29
C ASN A 265 10.10 11.32 -24.98
N ASP A 266 10.78 10.59 -25.85
CA ASP A 266 11.15 9.19 -25.61
C ASP A 266 12.20 9.10 -24.50
N GLN A 267 13.13 10.05 -24.43
CA GLN A 267 14.19 10.14 -23.43
C GLN A 267 13.85 11.10 -22.28
N GLY A 268 14.51 10.92 -21.13
CA GLY A 268 14.31 11.76 -19.94
C GLY A 268 13.22 11.27 -18.98
N ASN A 269 12.72 12.18 -18.14
CA ASN A 269 11.85 11.84 -17.02
C ASN A 269 10.69 12.83 -16.79
N GLU A 270 10.32 13.58 -17.83
CA GLU A 270 9.17 14.48 -17.75
C GLU A 270 7.88 13.68 -17.96
N THR A 271 7.27 13.26 -16.85
CA THR A 271 5.96 12.59 -16.82
C THR A 271 4.99 13.36 -15.93
N PHE A 272 3.70 13.36 -16.28
CA PHE A 272 2.66 14.07 -15.54
C PHE A 272 1.34 13.30 -15.59
N THR A 273 0.48 13.54 -14.60
CA THR A 273 -0.87 12.99 -14.54
C THR A 273 -1.81 13.85 -15.37
N ILE A 274 -2.68 13.22 -16.17
CA ILE A 274 -3.70 13.94 -16.95
C ILE A 274 -5.08 13.77 -16.30
N GLY A 275 -5.51 12.53 -16.03
CA GLY A 275 -6.88 12.30 -15.59
C GLY A 275 -7.90 12.52 -16.71
N SER A 276 -9.11 12.94 -16.35
CA SER A 276 -10.20 13.29 -17.26
C SER A 276 -10.11 14.73 -17.79
N ASP A 277 -9.61 15.66 -16.97
CA ASP A 277 -9.33 17.04 -17.36
C ASP A 277 -8.09 17.54 -16.61
N LEU A 278 -7.13 18.06 -17.36
CA LEU A 278 -5.98 18.79 -16.83
C LEU A 278 -6.04 20.22 -17.37
N PRO A 279 -6.58 21.18 -16.58
CA PRO A 279 -6.93 22.50 -17.11
C PRO A 279 -5.72 23.32 -17.52
N LYS A 280 -4.55 23.13 -16.89
CA LYS A 280 -3.31 23.83 -17.23
C LYS A 280 -2.10 22.98 -16.90
N TYR A 281 -1.24 22.77 -17.89
CA TYR A 281 0.06 22.13 -17.76
C TYR A 281 1.10 22.89 -18.56
N THR A 282 2.17 23.32 -17.91
CA THR A 282 3.28 24.00 -18.56
C THR A 282 4.39 23.01 -18.84
N ALA A 283 4.70 22.79 -20.13
CA ALA A 283 5.77 21.88 -20.52
C ALA A 283 7.14 22.41 -20.07
N LYS A 284 7.99 21.53 -19.53
CA LYS A 284 9.35 21.89 -19.06
C LYS A 284 10.40 21.67 -20.13
N THR A 285 10.14 20.76 -21.08
CA THR A 285 11.02 20.46 -22.20
C THR A 285 10.27 20.50 -23.53
N ASP A 286 11.01 20.75 -24.61
CA ASP A 286 10.55 20.59 -25.99
C ASP A 286 10.52 19.10 -26.33
N GLY A 287 9.43 18.61 -26.92
CA GLY A 287 9.38 17.20 -27.30
C GLY A 287 8.05 16.68 -27.78
N GLU A 288 8.07 15.46 -28.33
CA GLU A 288 6.84 14.72 -28.65
C GLU A 288 6.10 14.32 -27.37
N LEU A 289 4.77 14.49 -27.37
CA LEU A 289 3.88 13.99 -26.34
C LEU A 289 3.62 12.49 -26.55
N PHE A 290 3.81 11.71 -25.50
CA PHE A 290 3.43 10.31 -25.39
C PHE A 290 2.31 10.16 -24.36
N LEU A 291 1.35 9.29 -24.67
CA LEU A 291 0.22 8.98 -23.81
C LEU A 291 0.26 7.50 -23.43
N TYR A 292 -0.08 7.23 -22.16
CA TYR A 292 -0.20 5.87 -21.64
C TYR A 292 -1.04 5.88 -20.36
N ILE A 293 -1.49 4.71 -19.93
CA ILE A 293 -2.16 4.54 -18.65
C ILE A 293 -1.18 4.06 -17.58
N ASN A 294 -1.40 4.38 -16.31
CA ASN A 294 -0.55 3.93 -15.21
C ASN A 294 -0.89 2.49 -14.77
N ASP A 295 -0.19 1.51 -15.32
CA ASP A 295 -0.38 0.09 -14.98
C ASP A 295 0.95 -0.57 -14.57
N ALA A 296 0.94 -1.87 -14.31
CA ALA A 296 2.11 -2.64 -13.93
C ALA A 296 3.10 -2.74 -15.10
N ALA A 297 4.39 -2.71 -14.75
CA ALA A 297 5.48 -2.91 -15.69
C ALA A 297 6.58 -3.75 -15.04
N PHE A 298 7.02 -4.77 -15.78
CA PHE A 298 8.11 -5.65 -15.36
C PHE A 298 9.39 -5.24 -16.06
N GLY A 299 10.02 -4.16 -15.58
CA GLY A 299 11.22 -3.58 -16.17
C GLY A 299 12.38 -4.57 -16.36
N PHE A 300 12.46 -5.61 -15.53
CA PHE A 300 13.46 -6.67 -15.66
C PHE A 300 13.28 -7.58 -16.89
N LEU A 301 12.09 -7.61 -17.52
CA LEU A 301 11.85 -8.39 -18.74
C LEU A 301 12.45 -7.67 -19.96
N PRO A 302 13.06 -8.40 -20.91
CA PRO A 302 13.73 -7.80 -22.08
C PRO A 302 12.75 -7.35 -23.18
N GLY A 303 13.20 -6.45 -24.06
CA GLY A 303 12.44 -6.02 -25.25
C GLY A 303 11.03 -5.53 -24.89
N LYS A 304 10.02 -5.87 -25.70
CA LYS A 304 8.61 -5.49 -25.45
C LYS A 304 7.94 -6.19 -24.26
N TYR A 305 8.57 -7.19 -23.65
CA TYR A 305 7.94 -7.98 -22.59
C TYR A 305 7.82 -7.24 -21.25
N TRP A 306 8.47 -6.10 -21.09
CA TRP A 306 8.26 -5.27 -19.89
C TRP A 306 6.80 -4.82 -19.72
N ALA A 307 6.08 -4.70 -20.84
CA ALA A 307 4.67 -4.32 -20.90
C ALA A 307 3.72 -5.53 -20.86
N LEU A 308 4.19 -6.73 -20.54
CA LEU A 308 3.34 -7.93 -20.45
C LEU A 308 2.07 -7.72 -19.59
N PRO A 309 2.08 -6.96 -18.47
CA PRO A 309 0.87 -6.72 -17.70
C PRO A 309 -0.25 -6.00 -18.46
N TYR A 310 0.03 -5.30 -19.56
CA TYR A 310 -0.98 -4.60 -20.35
C TYR A 310 -1.86 -5.56 -21.17
N SER A 311 -1.41 -6.80 -21.35
CA SER A 311 -2.08 -7.78 -22.23
C SER A 311 -2.31 -9.14 -21.57
N TRP A 312 -1.76 -9.39 -20.38
CA TRP A 312 -1.99 -10.63 -19.65
C TRP A 312 -3.42 -10.74 -19.11
N SER A 313 -3.87 -11.94 -18.76
CA SER A 313 -5.26 -12.20 -18.34
C SER A 313 -5.73 -11.41 -17.12
N LEU A 314 -4.82 -11.03 -16.22
CA LEU A 314 -5.13 -10.24 -15.04
C LEU A 314 -5.26 -8.74 -15.31
N GLY A 315 -4.76 -8.27 -16.45
CA GLY A 315 -4.70 -6.85 -16.81
C GLY A 315 -4.94 -6.62 -18.30
N GLN A 316 -5.90 -7.34 -18.88
CA GLN A 316 -6.29 -7.16 -20.28
C GLN A 316 -6.94 -5.79 -20.43
N ASN A 317 -6.10 -4.76 -20.60
CA ASN A 317 -6.53 -3.40 -20.77
C ASN A 317 -7.32 -3.32 -22.07
N LYS A 318 -8.58 -2.89 -21.97
CA LYS A 318 -9.51 -2.78 -23.11
C LYS A 318 -10.21 -1.44 -23.07
N GLY A 319 -10.28 -0.82 -24.24
CA GLY A 319 -10.96 0.45 -24.45
C GLY A 319 -10.02 1.48 -25.06
N GLU A 320 -10.62 2.60 -25.43
CA GLU A 320 -9.93 3.73 -26.02
C GLU A 320 -10.27 4.99 -25.25
N ILE A 321 -9.31 5.91 -25.19
CA ILE A 321 -9.50 7.25 -24.66
C ILE A 321 -9.29 8.21 -25.82
N GLU A 322 -10.22 9.13 -26.03
CA GLU A 322 -10.02 10.27 -26.92
C GLU A 322 -9.51 11.44 -26.08
N ILE A 323 -8.32 11.95 -26.41
CA ILE A 323 -7.67 13.05 -25.72
C ILE A 323 -7.59 14.25 -26.65
N THR A 324 -8.15 15.37 -26.23
CA THR A 324 -7.99 16.66 -26.91
C THR A 324 -6.94 17.49 -26.17
N VAL A 325 -5.87 17.85 -26.89
CA VAL A 325 -4.80 18.70 -26.37
C VAL A 325 -4.96 20.08 -26.97
N THR A 326 -5.11 21.10 -26.12
CA THR A 326 -5.31 22.49 -26.56
C THR A 326 -4.22 23.38 -25.99
N ARG A 327 -3.52 24.13 -26.85
CA ARG A 327 -2.56 25.16 -26.43
C ARG A 327 -3.33 26.34 -25.82
N GLN A 328 -2.93 26.76 -24.63
CA GLN A 328 -3.48 27.94 -23.99
C GLN A 328 -2.71 29.19 -24.43
N ALA A 329 -3.41 30.32 -24.52
CA ALA A 329 -2.76 31.60 -24.70
C ALA A 329 -1.88 31.89 -23.47
N ASP A 330 -0.70 32.47 -23.69
CA ASP A 330 0.15 32.91 -22.59
C ASP A 330 -0.57 34.04 -21.85
N ASP A 331 -0.88 33.84 -20.56
CA ASP A 331 -1.40 34.87 -19.66
C ASP A 331 -0.28 35.90 -19.42
N GLY A 332 -0.11 36.82 -20.38
CA GLY A 332 0.93 37.86 -20.37
C GLY A 332 0.85 38.83 -19.20
#